data_AF-A0A257YS84-F1
#
_entry.id   AF-A0A257YS84-F1
#
_cell.length_a   1.000
_cell.length_b   1.000
_cell.length_c   1.000
_cell.angle_alpha   90.00
_cell.angle_beta   90.00
_cell.angle_gamma   90.00
#
_symmetry.space_group_name_H-M   'P 1'
#
loop_
_entity.id
_entity.type
_entity.pdbx_description
1 polymer ?
#
loop_
_entity_poly.entity_id
_entity_poly.type
_entity_poly.pdbx_seq_one_letter_code
_entity_poly.pdbx_strand_id
1 'polypeptide(L)'
;MLYDIRQTTTYSYGAPVRAARQVLRMTPMDRGVHQSVIAHMLETRPQPSEEERALDFFGNAIRYVTFEAPHERLDITMRARIEVRPVVLPDPQATPIIDHLRAEALDTFDLGPTSPVHGLFPTRAVPLDPAITEWTAESCAADRPVLEAAMDVMTRIHDGFAYKPGATDVRTLPSQAFAARKGVCQDFAHVMIAGLRGLGLPARYVSGYLRTVPPP
;
A
#
# COMPACT_ATOMS: atom_id res chain seq x y z
N MET A 1 20.34 4.04 -7.39
CA MET A 1 19.80 5.33 -7.85
C MET A 1 19.43 6.17 -6.63
N LEU A 2 19.74 7.46 -6.67
CA LEU A 2 19.38 8.42 -5.62
C LEU A 2 18.10 9.17 -6.00
N TYR A 3 17.20 9.34 -5.03
CA TYR A 3 15.92 10.05 -5.18
C TYR A 3 15.84 11.15 -4.14
N ASP A 4 15.48 12.36 -4.57
CA ASP A 4 15.02 13.43 -3.69
C ASP A 4 13.49 13.51 -3.77
N ILE A 5 12.83 13.28 -2.64
CA ILE A 5 11.38 13.17 -2.54
C ILE A 5 10.86 14.35 -1.74
N ARG A 6 9.78 14.98 -2.22
CA ARG A 6 9.01 15.96 -1.47
C ARG A 6 7.53 15.66 -1.62
N GLN A 7 6.82 15.49 -0.51
CA GLN A 7 5.38 15.45 -0.47
C GLN A 7 4.87 16.52 0.49
N THR A 8 3.94 17.36 0.03
CA THR A 8 3.22 18.30 0.89
C THR A 8 1.74 17.99 0.82
N THR A 9 1.12 17.75 1.98
CA THR A 9 -0.33 17.63 2.13
C THR A 9 -0.83 18.86 2.88
N THR A 10 -1.78 19.59 2.29
CA THR A 10 -2.36 20.80 2.88
C THR A 10 -3.84 20.56 3.16
N TYR A 11 -4.24 20.68 4.42
CA TYR A 11 -5.63 20.80 4.82
C TYR A 11 -5.99 22.28 4.93
N SER A 12 -7.08 22.67 4.26
CA SER A 12 -7.72 23.98 4.44
C SER A 12 -9.10 23.74 5.04
N TYR A 13 -9.34 24.24 6.25
CA TYR A 13 -10.59 24.02 6.97
C TYR A 13 -11.58 25.15 6.67
N GLY A 14 -12.88 24.82 6.57
CA GLY A 14 -13.93 25.82 6.36
C GLY A 14 -14.17 26.75 7.57
N ALA A 15 -13.63 26.39 8.73
CA ALA A 15 -13.59 27.19 9.96
C ALA A 15 -12.38 26.74 10.81
N PRO A 16 -11.90 27.57 11.75
CA PRO A 16 -10.79 27.18 12.63
C PRO A 16 -11.09 25.87 13.38
N VAL A 17 -10.24 24.87 13.21
CA VAL A 17 -10.28 23.68 14.06
C VAL A 17 -9.67 24.04 15.41
N ARG A 18 -10.37 23.74 16.51
CA ARG A 18 -9.92 24.10 17.86
C ARG A 18 -8.72 23.25 18.29
N ALA A 19 -8.78 21.97 17.99
CA ALA A 19 -7.72 21.02 18.23
C ALA A 19 -7.75 19.92 17.16
N ALA A 20 -6.60 19.33 16.87
CA ALA A 20 -6.47 18.22 15.93
C ALA A 20 -5.44 17.22 16.43
N ARG A 21 -5.71 15.93 16.21
CA ARG A 21 -4.75 14.84 16.39
C ARG A 21 -4.58 14.12 15.07
N GLN A 22 -3.33 13.90 14.67
CA GLN A 22 -3.00 13.21 13.41
C GLN A 22 -2.05 12.06 13.67
N VAL A 23 -2.20 10.99 12.89
CA VAL A 23 -1.29 9.85 12.87
C VAL A 23 -0.59 9.85 11.51
N LEU A 24 0.68 10.25 11.49
CA LEU A 24 1.45 10.40 10.27
C LEU A 24 2.26 9.13 9.99
N ARG A 25 2.05 8.55 8.81
CA ARG A 25 2.77 7.37 8.28
C ARG A 25 3.57 7.74 7.03
N MET A 26 4.25 8.89 7.09
CA MET A 26 4.94 9.49 5.94
C MET A 26 6.46 9.33 5.97
N THR A 27 7.01 8.92 7.11
CA THR A 27 8.45 8.75 7.28
C THR A 27 8.92 7.52 6.49
N PRO A 28 9.86 7.67 5.54
CA PRO A 28 10.41 6.55 4.81
C PRO A 28 11.23 5.65 5.73
N MET A 29 11.41 4.40 5.34
CA MET A 29 12.14 3.42 6.14
C MET A 29 13.29 2.78 5.39
N ASP A 30 14.35 2.46 6.12
CA ASP A 30 15.41 1.58 5.65
C ASP A 30 14.85 0.18 5.42
N ARG A 31 15.12 -0.38 4.24
CA ARG A 31 14.82 -1.78 3.92
C ARG A 31 16.09 -2.61 3.70
N GLY A 32 17.24 -2.05 4.08
CA GLY A 32 18.55 -2.72 4.17
C GLY A 32 19.14 -3.15 2.83
N VAL A 33 18.48 -4.07 2.14
CA VAL A 33 18.98 -4.71 0.91
C VAL A 33 18.85 -3.78 -0.29
N HIS A 34 17.71 -3.09 -0.42
CA HIS A 34 17.34 -2.40 -1.66
C HIS A 34 16.96 -0.93 -1.49
N GLN A 35 16.84 -0.46 -0.24
CA GLN A 35 16.50 0.92 0.05
C GLN A 35 17.22 1.39 1.31
N SER A 36 17.89 2.53 1.22
CA SER A 36 18.55 3.22 2.33
C SER A 36 18.04 4.66 2.43
N VAL A 37 17.65 5.10 3.62
CA VAL A 37 17.26 6.48 3.93
C VAL A 37 18.53 7.26 4.29
N ILE A 38 18.98 8.14 3.40
CA ILE A 38 20.19 8.96 3.65
C ILE A 38 19.85 10.08 4.63
N ALA A 39 18.74 10.76 4.39
CA ALA A 39 18.21 11.81 5.24
C ALA A 39 16.71 11.95 5.01
N HIS A 40 15.96 12.30 6.05
CA HIS A 40 14.56 12.68 5.90
C HIS A 40 14.18 13.73 6.93
N MET A 41 13.08 14.42 6.65
CA MET A 41 12.45 15.38 7.54
C MET A 41 10.95 15.33 7.34
N LEU A 42 10.20 15.39 8.44
CA LEU A 42 8.75 15.52 8.43
C LEU A 42 8.41 16.74 9.29
N GLU A 43 7.80 17.75 8.68
CA GLU A 43 7.43 18.99 9.36
C GLU A 43 5.95 19.25 9.22
N THR A 44 5.37 19.90 10.23
CA THR A 44 4.01 20.40 10.17
C THR A 44 3.98 21.90 10.40
N ARG A 45 3.01 22.58 9.79
CA ARG A 45 2.65 23.98 10.08
C ARG A 45 1.15 24.06 10.32
N PRO A 46 0.66 24.47 11.51
CA PRO A 46 1.44 24.91 12.68
C PRO A 46 2.36 23.81 13.24
N GLN A 47 3.29 24.22 14.13
CA GLN A 47 4.07 23.25 14.90
C GLN A 47 3.14 22.55 15.91
N PRO A 48 3.33 21.24 16.14
CA PRO A 48 2.48 20.53 17.08
C PRO A 48 2.85 20.93 18.51
N SER A 49 1.85 20.96 19.40
CA SER A 49 2.09 21.15 20.84
C SER A 49 2.64 19.88 21.49
N GLU A 50 2.37 18.72 20.90
CA GLU A 50 2.87 17.42 21.35
C GLU A 50 3.22 16.54 20.15
N GLU A 51 4.34 15.82 20.24
CA GLU A 51 4.80 14.86 19.24
C GLU A 51 5.29 13.58 19.93
N GLU A 52 4.79 12.45 19.47
CA GLU A 52 5.27 11.12 19.86
C GLU A 52 5.68 10.33 18.61
N ARG A 53 6.78 9.59 18.71
CA ARG A 53 7.29 8.73 17.63
C ARG A 53 7.24 7.29 18.08
N ALA A 54 6.75 6.42 17.21
CA ALA A 54 6.60 5.00 17.46
C ALA A 54 6.86 4.19 16.18
N LEU A 55 6.94 2.88 16.34
CA LEU A 55 6.81 1.94 15.23
C LEU A 55 5.44 1.26 15.32
N ASP A 56 4.81 1.05 14.17
CA ASP A 56 3.62 0.22 14.08
C ASP A 56 3.97 -1.26 14.20
N PHE A 57 2.94 -2.10 14.27
CA PHE A 57 3.12 -3.54 14.38
C PHE A 57 4.04 -4.11 13.28
N PHE A 58 3.94 -3.64 12.05
CA PHE A 58 4.76 -4.07 10.90
C PHE A 58 6.13 -3.38 10.83
N GLY A 59 6.47 -2.60 11.86
CA GLY A 59 7.70 -1.82 11.95
C GLY A 59 7.66 -0.49 11.21
N ASN A 60 6.51 -0.03 10.68
CA ASN A 60 6.42 1.26 10.00
C ASN A 60 6.57 2.43 10.97
N ALA A 61 7.37 3.43 10.61
CA ALA A 61 7.49 4.65 11.41
C ALA A 61 6.16 5.41 11.48
N ILE A 62 5.66 5.61 12.70
CA ILE A 62 4.49 6.43 13.01
C ILE A 62 4.94 7.66 13.79
N ARG A 63 4.30 8.80 13.48
CA ARG A 63 4.35 9.98 14.33
C ARG A 63 2.95 10.43 14.70
N TYR A 64 2.67 10.47 16.00
CA TYR A 64 1.47 11.08 16.55
C TYR A 64 1.75 12.57 16.78
N VAL A 65 0.88 13.43 16.28
CA VAL A 65 0.99 14.88 16.51
C VAL A 65 -0.33 15.44 17.01
N THR A 66 -0.24 16.27 18.04
CA THR A 66 -1.38 17.02 18.60
C THR A 66 -1.19 18.50 18.34
N PHE A 67 -2.28 19.17 17.95
CA PHE A 67 -2.38 20.61 17.81
C PHE A 67 -3.49 21.10 18.73
N GLU A 68 -3.17 21.92 19.72
CA GLU A 68 -4.15 22.50 20.66
C GLU A 68 -4.50 23.95 20.35
N ALA A 69 -3.65 24.63 19.57
CA ALA A 69 -3.92 25.98 19.12
C ALA A 69 -4.92 25.96 17.94
N PRO A 70 -5.97 26.81 17.96
CA PRO A 70 -6.87 26.95 16.84
C PRO A 70 -6.13 27.32 15.55
N HIS A 71 -6.46 26.65 14.44
CA HIS A 71 -5.86 26.92 13.14
C HIS A 71 -6.85 26.64 11.99
N GLU A 72 -6.69 27.38 10.89
CA GLU A 72 -7.52 27.22 9.68
C GLU A 72 -6.83 26.39 8.60
N ARG A 73 -5.53 26.13 8.78
CA ARG A 73 -4.68 25.45 7.82
C ARG A 73 -3.68 24.53 8.53
N LEU A 74 -3.51 23.33 7.99
CA LEU A 74 -2.47 22.39 8.40
C LEU A 74 -1.69 21.93 7.17
N ASP A 75 -0.42 22.32 7.09
CA ASP A 75 0.52 21.82 6.10
C ASP A 75 1.38 20.71 6.72
N ILE A 76 1.52 19.59 6.02
CA ILE A 76 2.38 18.47 6.42
C ILE A 76 3.35 18.24 5.26
N THR A 77 4.65 18.43 5.49
CA THR A 77 5.67 18.29 4.46
C THR A 77 6.69 17.23 4.85
N MET A 78 6.79 16.20 4.01
CA MET A 78 7.87 15.21 4.04
C MET A 78 8.91 15.57 2.98
N ARG A 79 10.19 15.55 3.37
CA ARG A 79 11.33 15.60 2.46
C ARG A 79 12.25 14.42 2.78
N ALA A 80 12.76 13.76 1.76
CA ALA A 80 13.71 12.67 1.97
C ALA A 80 14.69 12.53 0.81
N ARG A 81 15.91 12.12 1.13
CA ARG A 81 16.90 11.63 0.17
C ARG A 81 17.07 10.14 0.39
N ILE A 82 16.72 9.36 -0.62
CA ILE A 82 16.67 7.90 -0.56
C ILE A 82 17.60 7.31 -1.61
N GLU A 83 18.42 6.35 -1.22
CA GLU A 83 19.12 5.47 -2.15
C GLU A 83 18.30 4.20 -2.39
N VAL A 84 18.01 3.89 -3.64
CA VAL A 84 17.40 2.62 -4.05
C VAL A 84 18.40 1.83 -4.87
N ARG A 85 18.68 0.60 -4.44
CA ARG A 85 19.57 -0.32 -5.13
C ARG A 85 18.74 -1.31 -5.96
N PRO A 86 19.20 -1.70 -7.17
CA PRO A 86 18.51 -2.72 -7.96
C PRO A 86 18.36 -4.02 -7.17
N VAL A 87 17.20 -4.65 -7.30
CA VAL A 87 16.92 -5.98 -6.75
C VAL A 87 16.90 -6.96 -7.90
N VAL A 88 17.58 -8.10 -7.72
CA VAL A 88 17.41 -9.24 -8.61
C VAL A 88 16.08 -9.88 -8.26
N LEU A 89 15.10 -9.75 -9.15
CA LEU A 89 13.82 -10.44 -9.00
C LEU A 89 14.05 -11.93 -9.28
N PRO A 90 13.35 -12.84 -8.56
CA PRO A 90 13.38 -14.25 -8.90
C PRO A 90 12.78 -14.46 -10.30
N ASP A 91 13.24 -15.51 -11.00
CA ASP A 91 12.59 -15.96 -12.22
C ASP A 91 11.13 -16.32 -11.89
N PRO A 92 10.12 -15.70 -12.55
CA PRO A 92 8.71 -16.00 -12.32
C PRO A 92 8.39 -17.49 -12.39
N GLN A 93 9.08 -18.24 -13.26
CA GLN A 93 8.90 -19.68 -13.46
C GLN A 93 9.54 -20.54 -12.38
N ALA A 94 10.50 -19.99 -11.63
CA ALA A 94 11.24 -20.72 -10.59
C ALA A 94 10.65 -20.52 -9.18
N THR A 95 9.54 -19.78 -9.06
CA THR A 95 8.86 -19.58 -7.77
C THR A 95 8.00 -20.80 -7.40
N PRO A 96 7.73 -21.03 -6.10
CA PRO A 96 6.84 -22.10 -5.69
C PRO A 96 5.47 -22.01 -6.36
N ILE A 97 4.86 -23.17 -6.59
CA ILE A 97 3.50 -23.23 -7.13
C ILE A 97 2.47 -22.75 -6.10
N ILE A 98 1.33 -22.29 -6.59
CA ILE A 98 0.24 -21.73 -5.80
C ILE A 98 -0.22 -22.63 -4.66
N ASP A 99 -0.42 -23.93 -4.93
CA ASP A 99 -0.94 -24.85 -3.90
C ASP A 99 0.04 -25.03 -2.74
N HIS A 100 1.35 -25.06 -3.03
CA HIS A 100 2.37 -25.16 -2.01
C HIS A 100 2.38 -23.91 -1.12
N LEU A 101 2.41 -22.71 -1.73
CA LEU A 101 2.40 -21.46 -0.98
C LEU A 101 1.12 -21.30 -0.14
N ARG A 102 -0.04 -21.66 -0.70
CA ARG A 102 -1.32 -21.61 0.01
C ARG A 102 -1.30 -22.53 1.23
N ALA A 103 -0.83 -23.76 1.07
CA ALA A 103 -0.74 -24.71 2.18
C ALA A 103 0.21 -24.22 3.27
N GLU A 104 1.40 -23.74 2.89
CA GLU A 104 2.39 -23.18 3.84
C GLU A 104 1.84 -21.97 4.59
N ALA A 105 1.15 -21.07 3.89
CA ALA A 105 0.56 -19.89 4.51
C ALA A 105 -0.57 -20.24 5.50
N LEU A 106 -1.36 -21.29 5.22
CA LEU A 106 -2.45 -21.73 6.10
C LEU A 106 -1.95 -22.56 7.30
N ASP A 107 -0.80 -23.23 7.17
CA ASP A 107 -0.20 -24.03 8.25
C ASP A 107 0.69 -23.20 9.20
N THR A 108 0.89 -21.92 8.91
CA THR A 108 1.71 -21.06 9.78
C THR A 108 1.01 -20.72 11.10
N PHE A 109 1.75 -20.83 12.20
CA PHE A 109 1.32 -20.39 13.54
C PHE A 109 2.08 -19.14 14.00
N ASP A 110 2.93 -18.56 13.14
CA ASP A 110 3.61 -17.31 13.44
C ASP A 110 2.60 -16.15 13.45
N LEU A 111 2.60 -15.36 14.51
CA LEU A 111 1.81 -14.14 14.65
C LEU A 111 2.69 -12.89 14.67
N GLY A 112 3.96 -13.04 14.29
CA GLY A 112 4.92 -11.96 14.14
C GLY A 112 4.62 -11.07 12.93
N PRO A 113 5.22 -9.87 12.86
CA PRO A 113 4.91 -8.87 11.84
C PRO A 113 5.23 -9.31 10.41
N THR A 114 6.16 -10.25 10.25
CA THR A 114 6.54 -10.84 8.97
C THR A 114 5.65 -12.00 8.55
N SER A 115 4.78 -12.49 9.43
CA SER A 115 3.95 -13.68 9.17
C SER A 115 2.99 -13.49 7.99
N PRO A 116 2.84 -14.47 7.08
CA PRO A 116 1.92 -14.36 5.96
C PRO A 116 0.44 -14.25 6.39
N VAL A 117 0.09 -14.62 7.64
CA VAL A 117 -1.32 -14.59 8.12
C VAL A 117 -1.98 -13.22 7.98
N HIS A 118 -1.21 -12.14 8.19
CA HIS A 118 -1.74 -10.77 8.07
C HIS A 118 -2.05 -10.37 6.62
N GLY A 119 -1.62 -11.20 5.65
CA GLY A 119 -1.94 -11.07 4.24
C GLY A 119 -3.08 -11.97 3.77
N LEU A 120 -3.63 -12.88 4.59
CA LEU A 120 -4.62 -13.88 4.18
C LEU A 120 -6.07 -13.40 4.30
N PHE A 121 -6.39 -12.71 5.39
CA PHE A 121 -7.78 -12.44 5.76
C PHE A 121 -8.32 -11.13 5.20
N PRO A 122 -9.65 -11.01 5.00
CA PRO A 122 -10.28 -9.76 4.57
C PRO A 122 -10.08 -8.64 5.59
N THR A 123 -10.10 -7.40 5.10
CA THR A 123 -10.16 -6.20 5.94
C THR A 123 -11.35 -5.33 5.51
N ARG A 124 -11.69 -4.31 6.30
CA ARG A 124 -12.78 -3.38 5.93
C ARG A 124 -12.55 -2.68 4.60
N ALA A 125 -11.29 -2.38 4.26
CA ALA A 125 -10.91 -1.75 2.98
C ALA A 125 -10.84 -2.75 1.83
N VAL A 126 -10.61 -4.04 2.13
CA VAL A 126 -10.46 -5.11 1.14
C VAL A 126 -11.29 -6.32 1.57
N PRO A 127 -12.63 -6.23 1.49
CA PRO A 127 -13.49 -7.40 1.65
C PRO A 127 -13.25 -8.40 0.52
N LEU A 128 -13.50 -9.68 0.78
CA LEU A 128 -13.54 -10.70 -0.27
C LEU A 128 -14.80 -10.51 -1.12
N ASP A 129 -14.65 -10.77 -2.42
CA ASP A 129 -15.75 -10.72 -3.37
C ASP A 129 -15.63 -11.95 -4.31
N PRO A 130 -16.66 -12.81 -4.38
CA PRO A 130 -16.61 -14.03 -5.18
C PRO A 130 -16.28 -13.79 -6.65
N ALA A 131 -16.80 -12.71 -7.25
CA ALA A 131 -16.56 -12.42 -8.67
C ALA A 131 -15.11 -12.00 -8.92
N ILE A 132 -14.49 -11.27 -7.98
CA ILE A 132 -13.06 -10.95 -8.05
C ILE A 132 -12.22 -12.22 -7.86
N THR A 133 -12.60 -13.08 -6.90
CA THR A 133 -11.90 -14.34 -6.63
C THR A 133 -11.94 -15.28 -7.84
N GLU A 134 -13.12 -15.50 -8.43
CA GLU A 134 -13.29 -16.34 -9.62
C GLU A 134 -12.50 -15.79 -10.82
N TRP A 135 -12.60 -14.48 -11.06
CA TRP A 135 -11.84 -13.84 -12.13
C TRP A 135 -10.33 -13.94 -11.94
N THR A 136 -9.86 -13.88 -10.69
CA THR A 136 -8.44 -14.05 -10.34
C THR A 136 -8.01 -15.51 -10.50
N ALA A 137 -8.89 -16.47 -10.20
CA ALA A 137 -8.63 -17.90 -10.32
C ALA A 137 -8.25 -18.33 -11.74
N GLU A 138 -8.77 -17.64 -12.78
CA GLU A 138 -8.41 -17.86 -14.18
C GLU A 138 -6.89 -17.77 -14.44
N SER A 139 -6.17 -16.96 -13.65
CA SER A 139 -4.71 -16.81 -13.73
C SER A 139 -3.96 -17.69 -12.72
N CYS A 140 -4.65 -18.35 -11.81
CA CYS A 140 -4.08 -18.90 -10.58
C CYS A 140 -4.33 -20.42 -10.45
N ALA A 141 -4.01 -21.17 -11.52
CA ALA A 141 -4.00 -22.63 -11.48
C ALA A 141 -3.07 -23.14 -10.37
N ALA A 142 -3.46 -24.25 -9.74
CA ALA A 142 -2.81 -24.85 -8.56
C ALA A 142 -1.30 -25.10 -8.74
N ASP A 143 -0.91 -25.57 -9.92
CA ASP A 143 0.44 -25.95 -10.33
C ASP A 143 1.21 -24.81 -11.00
N ARG A 144 0.61 -23.62 -11.12
CA ARG A 144 1.29 -22.46 -11.71
C ARG A 144 2.22 -21.80 -10.69
N PRO A 145 3.44 -21.40 -11.08
CA PRO A 145 4.32 -20.59 -10.25
C PRO A 145 3.65 -19.30 -9.78
N VAL A 146 3.75 -18.98 -8.49
CA VAL A 146 2.97 -17.89 -7.88
C VAL A 146 3.31 -16.51 -8.44
N LEU A 147 4.59 -16.24 -8.73
CA LEU A 147 4.98 -14.94 -9.26
C LEU A 147 4.48 -14.75 -10.69
N GLU A 148 4.55 -15.79 -11.52
CA GLU A 148 3.99 -15.77 -12.87
C GLU A 148 2.48 -15.50 -12.83
N ALA A 149 1.74 -16.23 -11.99
CA ALA A 149 0.30 -16.04 -11.81
C ALA A 149 -0.04 -14.61 -11.35
N ALA A 150 0.69 -14.08 -10.36
CA ALA A 150 0.47 -12.72 -9.86
C ALA A 150 0.76 -11.66 -10.94
N MET A 151 1.81 -11.84 -11.75
CA MET A 151 2.12 -10.95 -12.88
C MET A 151 1.03 -10.98 -13.95
N ASP A 152 0.45 -12.14 -14.24
CA ASP A 152 -0.66 -12.29 -15.16
C ASP A 152 -1.93 -11.57 -14.66
N VAL A 153 -2.29 -11.74 -13.38
CA VAL A 153 -3.40 -10.98 -12.75
C VAL A 153 -3.16 -9.48 -12.86
N MET A 154 -1.94 -9.01 -12.55
CA MET A 154 -1.57 -7.61 -12.65
C MET A 154 -1.70 -7.07 -14.08
N THR A 155 -1.28 -7.87 -15.08
CA THR A 155 -1.37 -7.52 -16.50
C THR A 155 -2.82 -7.44 -16.95
N ARG A 156 -3.67 -8.40 -16.55
CA ARG A 156 -5.12 -8.37 -16.84
C ARG A 156 -5.82 -7.17 -16.19
N ILE A 157 -5.38 -6.73 -15.02
CA ILE A 157 -5.86 -5.47 -14.41
C ILE A 157 -5.40 -4.27 -15.24
N HIS A 158 -4.11 -4.21 -15.59
CA HIS A 158 -3.56 -3.12 -16.41
C HIS A 158 -4.29 -2.97 -17.76
N ASP A 159 -4.54 -4.08 -18.44
CA ASP A 159 -5.15 -4.07 -19.78
C ASP A 159 -6.68 -3.88 -19.73
N GLY A 160 -7.31 -4.38 -18.67
CA GLY A 160 -8.77 -4.41 -18.53
C GLY A 160 -9.38 -3.23 -17.78
N PHE A 161 -8.59 -2.38 -17.12
CA PHE A 161 -9.09 -1.31 -16.27
C PHE A 161 -8.60 0.06 -16.70
N ALA A 162 -9.51 1.02 -16.81
CA ALA A 162 -9.17 2.39 -17.16
C ALA A 162 -8.72 3.20 -15.94
N TYR A 163 -7.51 3.75 -15.99
CA TYR A 163 -7.05 4.71 -14.99
C TYR A 163 -7.78 6.05 -15.14
N LYS A 164 -8.62 6.41 -14.17
CA LYS A 164 -9.46 7.62 -14.24
C LYS A 164 -9.50 8.35 -12.88
N PRO A 165 -8.71 9.42 -12.70
CA PRO A 165 -8.80 10.28 -11.53
C PRO A 165 -10.22 10.80 -11.32
N GLY A 166 -10.66 10.88 -10.06
CA GLY A 166 -12.00 11.33 -9.69
C GLY A 166 -13.14 10.34 -9.98
N ALA A 167 -12.86 9.16 -10.53
CA ALA A 167 -13.87 8.11 -10.69
C ALA A 167 -14.26 7.44 -9.36
N THR A 168 -13.39 7.53 -8.36
CA THR A 168 -13.48 6.84 -7.08
C THR A 168 -13.10 7.78 -5.93
N ASP A 169 -13.50 7.43 -4.72
CA ASP A 169 -13.09 8.08 -3.47
C ASP A 169 -12.40 7.08 -2.53
N VAL A 170 -11.88 7.58 -1.40
CA VAL A 170 -11.15 6.75 -0.41
C VAL A 170 -11.97 5.62 0.21
N ARG A 171 -13.30 5.60 0.03
CA ARG A 171 -14.22 4.57 0.54
C ARG A 171 -14.68 3.60 -0.55
N THR A 172 -14.24 3.78 -1.79
CA THR A 172 -14.61 2.91 -2.90
C THR A 172 -14.12 1.49 -2.61
N LEU A 173 -15.05 0.53 -2.68
CA LEU A 173 -14.76 -0.87 -2.42
C LEU A 173 -14.14 -1.54 -3.66
N PRO A 174 -13.35 -2.61 -3.49
CA PRO A 174 -12.77 -3.35 -4.61
C PRO A 174 -13.83 -3.83 -5.60
N SER A 175 -14.98 -4.31 -5.11
CA SER A 175 -16.10 -4.78 -5.94
C SER A 175 -16.68 -3.70 -6.84
N GLN A 176 -16.73 -2.45 -6.37
CA GLN A 176 -17.22 -1.32 -7.16
C GLN A 176 -16.25 -0.97 -8.28
N ALA A 177 -14.95 -0.89 -7.98
CA ALA A 177 -13.91 -0.65 -8.99
C ALA A 177 -13.82 -1.79 -10.00
N PHE A 178 -13.97 -3.03 -9.55
CA PHE A 178 -14.02 -4.23 -10.39
C PHE A 178 -15.20 -4.22 -11.34
N ALA A 179 -16.42 -3.97 -10.85
CA ALA A 179 -17.61 -3.88 -11.69
C ALA A 179 -17.51 -2.72 -12.70
N ALA A 180 -16.94 -1.59 -12.29
CA ALA A 180 -16.79 -0.42 -13.15
C ALA A 180 -15.59 -0.49 -14.11
N ARG A 181 -14.65 -1.42 -13.90
CA ARG A 181 -13.38 -1.57 -14.63
C ARG A 181 -12.64 -0.23 -14.78
N LYS A 182 -12.67 0.60 -13.74
CA LYS A 182 -12.04 1.92 -13.73
C LYS A 182 -11.74 2.37 -12.30
N GLY A 183 -10.69 3.16 -12.13
CA GLY A 183 -10.28 3.66 -10.82
C GLY A 183 -8.89 4.29 -10.84
N VAL A 184 -8.27 4.36 -9.68
CA VAL A 184 -6.89 4.81 -9.48
C VAL A 184 -6.03 3.68 -8.91
N CYS A 185 -4.75 3.96 -8.66
CA CYS A 185 -3.78 2.96 -8.17
C CYS A 185 -4.24 2.21 -6.91
N GLN A 186 -4.91 2.89 -5.98
CA GLN A 186 -5.48 2.27 -4.78
C GLN A 186 -6.51 1.19 -5.13
N ASP A 187 -7.42 1.49 -6.05
CA ASP A 187 -8.51 0.59 -6.43
C ASP A 187 -7.96 -0.69 -7.06
N PHE A 188 -7.00 -0.54 -7.97
CA PHE A 188 -6.39 -1.67 -8.67
C PHE A 188 -5.60 -2.57 -7.72
N ALA A 189 -4.84 -1.98 -6.80
CA ALA A 189 -4.16 -2.73 -5.74
C ALA A 189 -5.16 -3.48 -4.86
N HIS A 190 -6.27 -2.85 -4.46
CA HIS A 190 -7.30 -3.49 -3.66
C HIS A 190 -8.02 -4.63 -4.39
N VAL A 191 -8.31 -4.49 -5.69
CA VAL A 191 -8.88 -5.56 -6.52
C VAL A 191 -7.94 -6.77 -6.55
N MET A 192 -6.66 -6.55 -6.82
CA MET A 192 -5.66 -7.62 -6.85
C MET A 192 -5.53 -8.32 -5.48
N ILE A 193 -5.46 -7.54 -4.39
CA ILE A 193 -5.37 -8.08 -3.03
C ILE A 193 -6.63 -8.88 -2.68
N ALA A 194 -7.83 -8.39 -3.00
CA ALA A 194 -9.08 -9.11 -2.75
C ALA A 194 -9.13 -10.46 -3.47
N GLY A 195 -8.71 -10.48 -4.74
CA GLY A 195 -8.64 -11.70 -5.55
C GLY A 195 -7.68 -12.74 -4.98
N LEU A 196 -6.43 -12.33 -4.73
CA LEU A 196 -5.40 -13.23 -4.19
C LEU A 196 -5.77 -13.78 -2.81
N ARG A 197 -6.29 -12.93 -1.92
CA ARG A 197 -6.78 -13.36 -0.59
C ARG A 197 -7.95 -14.33 -0.69
N GLY A 198 -8.86 -14.11 -1.63
CA GLY A 198 -9.98 -15.03 -1.89
C GLY A 198 -9.51 -16.43 -2.30
N LEU A 199 -8.31 -16.54 -2.88
CA LEU A 199 -7.65 -17.80 -3.20
C LEU A 199 -6.72 -18.31 -2.09
N GLY A 200 -6.74 -17.72 -0.89
CA GLY A 200 -5.86 -18.12 0.21
C GLY A 200 -4.39 -17.75 -0.02
N LEU A 201 -4.09 -16.83 -0.92
CA LEU A 201 -2.73 -16.34 -1.17
C LEU A 201 -2.48 -15.06 -0.36
N PRO A 202 -1.40 -15.00 0.46
CA PRO A 202 -1.07 -13.81 1.23
C PRO A 202 -0.77 -12.61 0.32
N ALA A 203 -1.54 -11.53 0.47
CA ALA A 203 -1.31 -10.27 -0.24
C ALA A 203 -1.46 -9.09 0.71
N ARG A 204 -0.61 -8.06 0.57
CA ARG A 204 -0.59 -6.86 1.42
C ARG A 204 -0.55 -5.59 0.58
N TYR A 205 -1.16 -4.52 1.10
CA TYR A 205 -1.09 -3.20 0.48
C TYR A 205 0.25 -2.53 0.81
N VAL A 206 0.90 -1.98 -0.22
CA VAL A 206 2.15 -1.22 -0.09
C VAL A 206 1.97 0.13 -0.76
N SER A 207 2.43 1.18 -0.09
CA SER A 207 2.44 2.54 -0.64
C SER A 207 3.87 3.07 -0.71
N GLY A 208 4.12 3.98 -1.64
CA GLY A 208 5.43 4.56 -1.86
C GLY A 208 5.39 5.68 -2.88
N TYR A 209 6.58 6.14 -3.28
CA TYR A 209 6.74 7.20 -4.27
C TYR A 209 7.22 6.61 -5.58
N LEU A 210 6.59 7.02 -6.68
CA LEU A 210 6.93 6.60 -8.03
C LEU A 210 7.43 7.81 -8.81
N ARG A 211 8.58 7.65 -9.48
CA ARG A 211 9.04 8.60 -10.49
C ARG A 211 8.43 8.21 -11.84
N THR A 212 7.44 8.97 -12.32
CA THR A 212 6.86 8.77 -13.64
C THR A 212 7.55 9.64 -14.70
N VAL A 213 7.52 9.19 -15.96
CA VAL A 213 7.92 9.97 -17.13
C VAL A 213 6.83 9.82 -18.19
N PRO A 214 6.12 10.88 -18.60
CA PRO A 214 6.20 12.24 -18.04
C PRO A 214 5.72 12.31 -16.58
N PRO A 215 6.04 13.39 -15.85
CA PRO A 215 5.42 13.69 -14.56
C PRO A 215 3.88 13.66 -14.70
N PRO A 216 3.15 13.25 -13.66
CA PRO A 216 1.69 13.17 -13.70
C PRO A 216 1.04 14.55 -13.75
#